data_AF-A0A841DI71-F1
#
_entry.id   AF-A0A841DI71-F1
#
_cell.length_a   1.000
_cell.length_b   1.000
_cell.length_c   1.000
_cell.angle_alpha   90.00
_cell.angle_beta   90.00
_cell.angle_gamma   90.00
#
_symmetry.space_group_name_H-M   'P 1'
#
loop_
_entity.id
_entity.type
_entity.pdbx_description
1 polymer ?
#
loop_
_entity_poly.entity_id
_entity_poly.type
_entity_poly.pdbx_seq_one_letter_code
_entity_poly.pdbx_strand_id
1 'polypeptide(L)'
;MANSDTIFLAGRESLDVLVGWLVGVLALESVDDPELRAGQFFLRGSARTVDGRVLLVVGPNVYGAEDPEPRDVSAIDRYSGVISVRVAGSRNEATQAGEARAIFDELVASEPSVALVLAQAMSWIVAAYLPGAGAHVFPPETSLDVEDIESWRPWVPDEHV
;
A
#
# COMPACT_ATOMS: atom_id res chain seq x y z
N MET A 1 1.25 12.21 -14.47
CA MET A 1 1.23 10.88 -13.85
C MET A 1 1.30 11.07 -12.36
N ALA A 2 0.50 10.36 -11.57
CA ALA A 2 0.49 10.52 -10.13
C ALA A 2 1.69 9.77 -9.57
N ASN A 3 2.72 10.50 -9.13
CA ASN A 3 3.95 9.95 -8.53
C ASN A 3 3.67 9.52 -7.08
N SER A 4 2.58 8.77 -6.86
CA SER A 4 2.16 8.32 -5.53
C SER A 4 2.91 7.09 -5.11
N ASP A 5 3.46 7.15 -3.91
CA ASP A 5 3.79 5.95 -3.14
C ASP A 5 2.50 5.36 -2.59
N THR A 6 2.37 4.06 -2.79
CA THR A 6 1.12 3.33 -2.65
C THR A 6 1.37 2.03 -1.90
N ILE A 7 0.57 1.77 -0.87
CA ILE A 7 0.61 0.50 -0.14
C ILE A 7 -0.62 -0.30 -0.52
N PHE A 8 -0.41 -1.53 -0.98
CA PHE A 8 -1.46 -2.48 -1.33
C PHE A 8 -1.73 -3.42 -0.15
N LEU A 9 -3.01 -3.78 0.04
CA LEU A 9 -3.49 -4.65 1.13
C LEU A 9 -4.16 -5.90 0.56
N ALA A 10 -3.79 -7.08 1.06
CA ALA A 10 -4.50 -8.34 0.75
C ALA A 10 -4.80 -9.09 2.04
N GLY A 11 -6.08 -9.40 2.27
CA GLY A 11 -6.53 -10.16 3.42
C GLY A 11 -8.00 -10.54 3.32
N ARG A 12 -8.44 -11.39 4.26
CA ARG A 12 -9.81 -11.95 4.32
C ARG A 12 -10.88 -10.96 4.75
N GLU A 13 -10.47 -9.95 5.52
CA GLU A 13 -11.37 -8.99 6.12
C GLU A 13 -11.86 -7.96 5.10
N SER A 14 -13.04 -7.38 5.34
CA SER A 14 -13.53 -6.29 4.52
C SER A 14 -12.67 -5.03 4.68
N LEU A 15 -12.70 -4.14 3.68
CA LEU A 15 -11.92 -2.91 3.73
C LEU A 15 -12.29 -2.03 4.94
N ASP A 16 -13.55 -2.00 5.37
CA ASP A 16 -13.98 -1.29 6.59
C ASP A 16 -13.25 -1.79 7.84
N VAL A 17 -13.11 -3.11 7.98
CA VAL A 17 -12.40 -3.71 9.12
C VAL A 17 -10.91 -3.39 9.05
N LEU A 18 -10.32 -3.47 7.86
CA LEU A 18 -8.92 -3.08 7.63
C LEU A 18 -8.68 -1.60 7.95
N VAL A 19 -9.61 -0.72 7.60
CA VAL A 19 -9.52 0.72 7.93
C VAL A 19 -9.57 0.94 9.44
N GLY A 20 -10.42 0.23 10.17
CA GLY A 20 -10.43 0.26 11.63
C GLY A 20 -9.08 -0.15 12.23
N TRP A 21 -8.46 -1.20 11.67
CA TRP A 21 -7.11 -1.62 12.05
C TRP A 21 -6.06 -0.54 11.73
N LEU A 22 -6.06 0.03 10.53
CA LEU A 22 -5.16 1.13 10.13
C LEU A 22 -5.25 2.32 11.07
N VAL A 23 -6.48 2.73 11.43
CA VAL A 23 -6.75 3.81 12.38
C VAL A 23 -6.11 3.52 13.73
N GLY A 24 -6.25 2.29 14.23
CA GLY A 24 -5.68 1.86 15.50
C GLY A 24 -4.16 1.81 15.49
N VAL A 25 -3.55 1.16 14.49
CA VAL A 25 -2.09 1.00 14.39
C VAL A 25 -1.40 2.34 14.18
N LEU A 26 -1.91 3.15 13.25
CA LEU A 26 -1.26 4.39 12.84
C LEU A 26 -1.74 5.62 13.63
N ALA A 27 -2.60 5.44 14.64
CA ALA A 27 -3.21 6.52 15.42
C ALA A 27 -3.81 7.63 14.52
N LEU A 28 -4.60 7.23 13.52
CA LEU A 28 -5.22 8.13 12.55
C LEU A 28 -6.63 8.53 12.97
N GLU A 29 -7.14 9.59 12.38
CA GLU A 29 -8.52 10.00 12.46
C GLU A 29 -9.19 9.79 11.11
N SER A 30 -10.39 9.21 11.10
CA SER A 30 -11.26 9.21 9.93
C SER A 30 -11.86 10.61 9.75
N VAL A 31 -11.90 11.07 8.50
CA VAL A 31 -12.42 12.38 8.13
C VAL A 31 -13.51 12.19 7.10
N ASP A 32 -14.68 12.78 7.36
CA ASP A 32 -15.75 12.83 6.37
C ASP A 32 -15.33 13.77 5.23
N ASP A 33 -15.26 13.23 4.02
CA ASP A 33 -14.98 13.99 2.81
C ASP A 33 -16.08 13.69 1.77
N PRO A 34 -16.87 14.70 1.37
CA PRO A 34 -17.97 14.51 0.43
C PRO A 34 -17.52 14.15 -0.99
N GLU A 35 -16.24 14.28 -1.33
CA GLU A 35 -15.68 13.93 -2.63
C GLU A 35 -15.23 12.46 -2.71
N LEU A 36 -15.28 11.70 -1.61
CA LEU A 36 -14.92 10.29 -1.60
C LEU A 36 -15.90 9.46 -2.45
N ARG A 37 -15.33 8.53 -3.22
CA ARG A 37 -16.13 7.53 -3.92
C ARG A 37 -16.63 6.48 -2.93
N ALA A 38 -17.69 5.76 -3.32
CA ALA A 38 -18.18 4.64 -2.53
C ALA A 38 -17.06 3.62 -2.25
N GLY A 39 -16.93 3.21 -0.98
CA GLY A 39 -15.88 2.29 -0.52
C GLY A 39 -14.50 2.93 -0.34
N GLN A 40 -14.39 4.26 -0.40
CA GLN A 40 -13.17 4.98 -0.04
C GLN A 40 -13.28 5.62 1.34
N PHE A 41 -12.13 5.72 2.01
CA PHE A 41 -11.99 6.28 3.34
C PHE A 41 -10.86 7.30 3.31
N PHE A 42 -11.08 8.46 3.93
CA PHE A 42 -10.06 9.48 4.11
C PHE A 42 -9.59 9.50 5.55
N LEU A 43 -8.30 9.27 5.75
CA LEU A 43 -7.67 9.22 7.06
C LEU A 43 -6.61 10.32 7.16
N ARG A 44 -6.44 10.89 8.35
CA ARG A 44 -5.38 11.86 8.63
C ARG A 44 -4.67 11.55 9.92
N GLY A 45 -3.41 11.93 10.01
CA GLY A 45 -2.64 11.83 11.26
C GLY A 45 -1.38 12.66 11.22
N SER A 46 -0.55 12.55 12.25
CA SER A 46 0.79 13.14 12.24
C SER A 46 1.69 12.41 11.25
N ALA A 47 2.52 13.15 10.51
CA ALA A 47 3.55 12.53 9.70
C ALA A 47 4.65 11.92 10.61
N ARG A 48 5.31 10.87 10.14
CA ARG A 48 6.36 10.11 10.85
C ARG A 48 7.74 10.68 10.59
N THR A 49 7.97 11.14 9.37
CA THR A 49 9.31 11.50 8.89
C THR A 49 9.57 13.00 8.87
N VAL A 50 8.52 13.82 8.96
CA VAL A 50 8.58 15.28 8.89
C VAL A 50 7.56 15.92 9.82
N ASP A 51 7.77 17.19 10.16
CA ASP A 51 6.76 17.98 10.86
C ASP A 51 5.54 18.20 9.94
N GLY A 52 4.36 17.85 10.42
CA GLY A 52 3.10 18.09 9.71
C GLY A 52 2.12 16.94 9.81
N ARG A 53 1.29 16.81 8.78
CA ARG A 53 0.24 15.80 8.70
C ARG A 53 0.45 14.87 7.52
N VAL A 54 0.13 13.60 7.71
CA VAL A 54 -0.07 12.64 6.63
C VAL A 54 -1.56 12.49 6.35
N LEU A 55 -1.89 12.33 5.07
CA LEU A 55 -3.22 12.11 4.54
C LEU A 55 -3.19 10.79 3.79
N LEU A 56 -4.11 9.89 4.14
CA LEU A 56 -4.26 8.60 3.48
C LEU A 56 -5.62 8.52 2.84
N VAL A 57 -5.66 8.06 1.58
CA VAL A 57 -6.89 7.62 0.94
C VAL A 57 -6.82 6.10 0.83
N VAL A 58 -7.74 5.42 1.51
CA VAL A 58 -7.88 3.96 1.46
C VAL A 58 -9.06 3.62 0.58
N GLY A 59 -8.92 2.64 -0.31
CA GLY A 59 -10.00 2.23 -1.21
C GLY A 59 -9.78 0.83 -1.79
N PRO A 60 -10.73 0.33 -2.60
CA PRO A 60 -10.52 -0.90 -3.35
C PRO A 60 -9.37 -0.73 -4.35
N ASN A 61 -8.60 -1.79 -4.55
CA ASN A 61 -7.59 -1.82 -5.59
C ASN A 61 -8.27 -1.88 -6.96
N VAL A 62 -8.07 -0.83 -7.75
CA VAL A 62 -8.59 -0.73 -9.14
C VAL A 62 -7.48 -0.86 -10.18
N TYR A 63 -6.25 -1.15 -9.75
CA TYR A 63 -5.07 -1.25 -10.61
C TYR A 63 -4.75 -2.70 -10.96
N GLY A 64 -5.05 -3.63 -10.05
CA GLY A 64 -4.86 -5.06 -10.29
C GLY A 64 -5.86 -5.62 -11.30
N ALA A 65 -5.39 -6.53 -12.14
CA ALA A 65 -6.23 -7.30 -13.05
C ALA A 65 -6.68 -8.62 -12.38
N GLU A 66 -7.97 -8.97 -12.53
CA GLU A 66 -8.51 -10.21 -11.96
C GLU A 66 -7.97 -11.46 -12.69
N ASP A 67 -7.89 -11.38 -14.02
CA ASP A 67 -7.39 -12.42 -14.94
C ASP A 67 -6.45 -11.79 -15.99
N PRO A 68 -5.23 -11.39 -15.57
CA PRO A 68 -4.25 -10.79 -16.48
C PRO A 68 -3.79 -11.80 -17.53
N GLU A 69 -3.55 -11.31 -18.76
CA GLU A 69 -2.77 -12.10 -19.72
C GLU A 69 -1.37 -12.37 -19.14
N PRO A 70 -0.69 -13.46 -19.52
CA PRO A 70 0.63 -13.80 -18.95
C PRO A 70 1.69 -12.70 -19.03
N ARG A 71 1.55 -11.75 -19.96
CA ARG A 71 2.44 -10.60 -20.15
C ARG A 71 2.06 -9.35 -19.35
N ASP A 72 0.87 -9.34 -18.77
CA ASP A 72 0.29 -8.21 -18.03
C ASP A 72 0.16 -8.52 -16.53
N VAL A 73 0.78 -9.62 -16.07
CA VAL A 73 0.80 -10.02 -14.67
C VAL A 73 1.59 -9.00 -13.85
N SER A 74 1.02 -8.57 -12.72
CA SER A 74 1.61 -7.60 -11.81
C SER A 74 1.58 -8.09 -10.35
N ALA A 75 2.57 -7.66 -9.56
CA ALA A 75 2.70 -7.95 -8.14
C ALA A 75 1.49 -7.51 -7.31
N ILE A 76 0.68 -6.58 -7.82
CA ILE A 76 -0.47 -5.99 -7.13
C ILE A 76 -1.82 -6.63 -7.50
N ASP A 77 -1.85 -7.57 -8.44
CA ASP A 77 -3.09 -8.16 -8.98
C ASP A 77 -3.94 -8.85 -7.93
N ARG A 78 -3.30 -9.40 -6.89
CA ARG A 78 -3.96 -10.17 -5.82
C ARG A 78 -4.29 -9.35 -4.58
N TYR A 79 -4.12 -8.03 -4.65
CA TYR A 79 -4.41 -7.13 -3.55
C TYR A 79 -5.81 -6.53 -3.71
N SER A 80 -6.62 -6.57 -2.65
CA SER A 80 -8.00 -6.09 -2.65
C SER A 80 -8.12 -4.62 -2.28
N GLY A 81 -7.16 -4.07 -1.54
CA GLY A 81 -7.15 -2.70 -1.05
C GLY A 81 -5.90 -1.92 -1.48
N VAL A 82 -6.04 -0.60 -1.48
CA VAL A 82 -4.96 0.33 -1.81
C VAL A 82 -4.98 1.52 -0.85
N ILE A 83 -3.80 1.96 -0.42
CA ILE A 83 -3.56 3.14 0.42
C ILE A 83 -2.69 4.11 -0.38
N SER A 84 -3.24 5.26 -0.74
CA SER A 84 -2.46 6.37 -1.30
C SER A 84 -1.92 7.24 -0.17
N VAL A 85 -0.59 7.44 -0.12
CA VAL A 85 0.07 8.22 0.95
C VAL A 85 0.41 9.63 0.45
N ARG A 86 0.09 10.65 1.26
CA ARG A 86 0.42 12.05 0.99
C ARG A 86 0.84 12.79 2.25
N VAL A 87 1.92 13.56 2.18
CA VAL A 87 2.25 14.55 3.22
C VAL A 87 1.57 15.88 2.89
N ALA A 88 0.76 16.38 3.82
CA ALA A 88 0.00 17.61 3.64
C ALA A 88 0.92 18.80 3.34
N GLY A 89 0.61 19.55 2.28
CA GLY A 89 1.38 20.72 1.86
C GLY A 89 2.72 20.41 1.17
N SER A 90 3.10 19.14 1.00
CA SER A 90 4.35 18.74 0.33
C SER A 90 4.09 18.07 -1.02
N ARG A 91 4.88 18.48 -2.02
CA ARG A 91 5.00 17.82 -3.34
C ARG A 91 6.35 17.14 -3.55
N ASN A 92 7.17 17.08 -2.50
CA ASN A 92 8.48 16.46 -2.58
C ASN A 92 8.33 14.93 -2.58
N GLU A 93 8.72 14.28 -3.68
CA GLU A 93 8.59 12.83 -3.87
C GLU A 93 9.43 12.03 -2.87
N ALA A 94 10.66 12.47 -2.56
CA ALA A 94 11.49 11.79 -1.57
C ALA A 94 10.86 11.84 -0.16
N THR A 95 10.20 12.95 0.18
CA THR A 95 9.43 13.06 1.43
C THR A 95 8.23 12.13 1.44
N GLN A 96 7.50 12.01 0.32
CA GLN A 96 6.36 11.10 0.22
C GLN A 96 6.81 9.63 0.31
N ALA A 97 7.91 9.28 -0.35
CA ALA A 97 8.46 7.92 -0.35
C ALA A 97 8.96 7.52 1.04
N GLY A 98 9.66 8.43 1.72
CA GLY A 98 10.08 8.24 3.11
C GLY A 98 8.90 8.02 4.06
N GLU A 99 7.84 8.83 3.91
CA GLU A 99 6.64 8.71 4.73
C GLU A 99 5.88 7.40 4.46
N ALA A 100 5.69 7.04 3.19
CA ALA A 100 5.04 5.77 2.82
C ALA A 100 5.84 4.56 3.33
N ARG A 101 7.17 4.64 3.27
CA ARG A 101 8.04 3.60 3.83
C ARG A 101 7.88 3.49 5.35
N ALA A 102 7.90 4.61 6.07
CA ALA A 102 7.73 4.61 7.52
C ALA A 102 6.37 4.02 7.94
N ILE A 103 5.30 4.36 7.20
CA ILE A 103 3.96 3.79 7.42
C ILE A 103 3.96 2.28 7.14
N PHE A 104 4.55 1.83 6.02
CA PHE A 104 4.67 0.41 5.72
C PHE A 104 5.39 -0.34 6.85
N ASP A 105 6.52 0.17 7.32
CA ASP A 105 7.30 -0.46 8.39
C ASP A 105 6.52 -0.53 9.71
N GLU A 106 5.75 0.51 10.05
CA GLU A 106 4.86 0.53 11.23
C GLU A 106 3.73 -0.50 11.11
N LEU A 107 3.12 -0.63 9.93
CA LEU A 107 2.11 -1.65 9.66
C LEU A 107 2.71 -3.06 9.79
N VAL A 108 3.87 -3.31 9.20
CA VAL A 108 4.59 -4.59 9.31
C VAL A 108 4.95 -4.92 10.76
N ALA A 109 5.39 -3.93 11.54
CA ALA A 109 5.75 -4.11 12.95
C ALA A 109 4.56 -4.50 13.84
N SER A 110 3.32 -4.27 13.39
CA SER A 110 2.12 -4.78 14.05
C SER A 110 1.84 -6.26 13.78
N GLU A 111 2.71 -6.93 13.01
CA GLU A 111 2.61 -8.33 12.56
C GLU A 111 1.22 -8.67 12.02
N PRO A 112 0.78 -7.99 10.95
CA PRO A 112 -0.57 -8.14 10.47
C PRO A 112 -0.79 -9.55 9.91
N SER A 113 -2.03 -10.00 9.99
CA SER A 113 -2.52 -11.16 9.23
C SER A 113 -2.81 -10.84 7.76
N VAL A 114 -2.55 -9.60 7.33
CA VAL A 114 -2.71 -9.14 5.95
C VAL A 114 -1.36 -9.02 5.25
N ALA A 115 -1.32 -9.38 3.97
CA ALA A 115 -0.16 -9.12 3.13
C ALA A 115 -0.14 -7.65 2.69
N LEU A 116 1.07 -7.09 2.58
CA LEU A 116 1.31 -5.71 2.21
C LEU A 116 2.33 -5.64 1.09
N VAL A 117 2.14 -4.75 0.11
CA VAL A 117 3.18 -4.36 -0.85
C VAL A 117 3.28 -2.86 -0.91
N LEU A 118 4.49 -2.33 -0.77
CA LEU A 118 4.81 -0.94 -1.02
C LEU A 118 5.33 -0.79 -2.46
N ALA A 119 4.62 0.02 -3.23
CA ALA A 119 4.96 0.40 -4.58
C ALA A 119 5.25 1.90 -4.66
N GLN A 120 6.25 2.27 -5.46
CA GLN A 120 6.58 3.65 -5.77
C GLN A 120 6.18 3.97 -7.22
N ALA A 121 5.46 5.09 -7.38
CA ALA A 121 5.01 5.62 -8.67
C ALA A 121 4.25 4.61 -9.56
N MET A 122 3.66 3.56 -8.97
CA MET A 122 3.02 2.45 -9.68
C MET A 122 3.91 1.74 -10.70
N SER A 123 5.23 1.79 -10.52
CA SER A 123 6.19 1.11 -11.41
C SER A 123 7.14 0.21 -10.65
N TRP A 124 7.56 0.62 -9.46
CA TRP A 124 8.62 -0.06 -8.73
C TRP A 124 8.11 -0.68 -7.44
N ILE A 125 8.39 -1.96 -7.22
CA ILE A 125 8.18 -2.60 -5.93
C ILE A 125 9.33 -2.25 -5.00
N VAL A 126 9.00 -1.77 -3.80
CA VAL A 126 9.99 -1.32 -2.81
C VAL A 126 10.10 -2.33 -1.68
N ALA A 127 8.97 -2.82 -1.18
CA ALA A 127 8.92 -3.81 -0.13
C ALA A 127 7.64 -4.63 -0.18
N ALA A 128 7.70 -5.84 0.37
CA ALA A 128 6.55 -6.70 0.56
C ALA A 128 6.57 -7.27 1.98
N TYR A 129 5.40 -7.58 2.51
CA TYR A 129 5.21 -8.34 3.72
C TYR A 129 4.17 -9.42 3.44
N LEU A 130 4.54 -10.66 3.78
CA LEU A 130 3.67 -11.81 3.66
C LEU A 130 3.52 -12.46 5.05
N PRO A 131 2.30 -12.63 5.58
CA PRO A 131 2.08 -13.27 6.87
C PRO A 131 2.75 -14.65 6.92
N GLY A 132 3.55 -14.88 7.96
CA GLY A 132 4.31 -16.12 8.13
C GLY A 132 5.68 -16.17 7.43
N ALA A 133 5.93 -15.35 6.41
CA ALA A 133 7.24 -15.22 5.76
C ALA A 133 8.01 -13.96 6.22
N GLY A 134 7.30 -12.93 6.69
CA GLY A 134 7.88 -11.67 7.15
C GLY A 134 8.00 -10.63 6.04
N ALA A 135 8.90 -9.66 6.23
CA ALA A 135 9.11 -8.56 5.30
C ALA A 135 10.33 -8.77 4.40
N HIS A 136 10.22 -8.29 3.17
CA HIS A 136 11.27 -8.27 2.17
C HIS A 136 11.44 -6.89 1.57
N VAL A 137 12.68 -6.49 1.31
CA VAL A 137 13.03 -5.23 0.67
C VAL A 137 13.67 -5.55 -0.67
N PHE A 138 13.13 -4.96 -1.72
CA PHE A 138 13.58 -5.20 -3.08
C PHE A 138 14.75 -4.28 -3.45
N PRO A 139 15.64 -4.71 -4.36
CA PRO A 139 16.58 -3.81 -5.00
C PRO A 139 15.85 -2.62 -5.66
N PRO A 140 16.48 -1.43 -5.73
CA PRO A 140 15.93 -0.31 -6.49
C PRO A 140 15.59 -0.71 -7.93
N GLU A 141 14.53 -0.11 -8.47
CA GLU A 141 14.07 -0.33 -9.86
C GLU A 141 13.62 -1.77 -10.17
N THR A 142 13.28 -2.56 -9.15
CA THR A 142 12.55 -3.83 -9.36
C THR A 142 11.13 -3.49 -9.82
N SER A 143 10.77 -3.95 -11.02
CA SER A 143 9.45 -3.73 -11.62
C SER A 143 8.34 -4.43 -10.81
N LEU A 144 7.15 -3.82 -10.79
CA LEU A 144 5.92 -4.47 -10.33
C LEU A 144 5.40 -5.48 -11.35
N ASP A 145 5.84 -5.36 -12.60
CA ASP A 145 5.30 -6.11 -13.72
C ASP A 145 6.06 -7.43 -13.93
N VAL A 146 5.60 -8.21 -14.91
CA VAL A 146 6.04 -9.59 -15.16
C VAL A 146 7.55 -9.70 -15.43
N GLU A 147 8.22 -8.64 -15.86
CA GLU A 147 9.65 -8.65 -16.16
C GLU A 147 10.49 -9.08 -14.96
N ASP A 148 10.06 -8.73 -13.74
CA ASP A 148 10.73 -9.08 -12.49
C ASP A 148 9.94 -10.09 -11.64
N ILE A 149 9.06 -10.87 -12.27
CA ILE A 149 8.18 -11.84 -11.58
C ILE A 149 8.93 -12.79 -10.66
N GLU A 150 10.09 -13.29 -11.07
CA GLU A 150 10.89 -14.21 -10.25
C GLU A 150 11.42 -13.55 -8.96
N SER A 151 11.55 -12.21 -8.96
CA SER A 151 11.99 -11.45 -7.79
C SER A 151 10.85 -11.29 -6.78
N TRP A 152 9.67 -10.88 -7.23
CA TRP A 152 8.57 -10.51 -6.33
C TRP A 152 7.57 -11.62 -6.04
N ARG A 153 7.42 -12.62 -6.92
CA ARG A 153 6.41 -13.68 -6.76
C ARG A 153 6.48 -14.42 -5.42
N PRO A 154 7.65 -14.78 -4.87
CA PRO A 154 7.73 -15.47 -3.58
C PRO A 154 7.24 -14.63 -2.37
N TRP A 155 7.05 -13.34 -2.56
CA TRP A 155 6.75 -12.37 -1.50
C TRP A 155 5.37 -11.74 -1.61
N VAL A 156 4.57 -12.15 -2.60
CA VAL A 156 3.20 -11.69 -2.79
C VAL A 156 2.23 -12.87 -2.68
N PRO A 157 0.93 -12.63 -2.40
CA PRO A 157 -0.06 -13.70 -2.34
C PRO A 157 -0.21 -14.44 -3.68
N ASP A 158 -0.14 -15.77 -3.65
CA ASP A 158 -0.38 -16.62 -4.83
C ASP A 158 -1.88 -16.73 -5.18
N GLU A 159 -2.76 -16.71 -4.19
CA GLU A 159 -4.23 -16.82 -4.33
C GLU A 159 -4.94 -15.94 -3.28
N HIS A 160 -6.23 -15.62 -3.49
CA HIS A 160 -7.04 -14.84 -2.55
C HIS A 160 -7.04 -15.52 -1.17
N VAL A 161 -6.23 -15.01 -0.23
CA VAL A 161 -6.17 -15.51 1.14
C VAL A 161 -7.48 -15.21 1.84
#